data_AF-A0A8D8PHM7-F1
#
_entry.id   AF-A0A8D8PHM7-F1
#
_cell.length_a   1.000
_cell.length_b   1.000
_cell.length_c   1.000
_cell.angle_alpha   90.00
_cell.angle_beta   90.00
_cell.angle_gamma   90.00
#
_symmetry.space_group_name_H-M   'P 1'
#
loop_
_entity.id
_entity.type
_entity.pdbx_description
1 polymer ?
#
loop_
_entity_poly.entity_id
_entity_poly.type
_entity_poly.pdbx_seq_one_letter_code
_entity_poly.pdbx_strand_id
1 'polypeptide(L)'
;PSTDIAYQKASKPVNKKQSRTGMLFRNFRQLFTVFKKISLTPSVAVQVRSLSTIRMKYLNQQEAINVDEELFNEYKFSVDQLMELAGLSCAHAINDCYGATVEKRKVLVCCGPGNNGGDGLVAARHLVLMNYEPYVYYPKRTEKVLFVNLQHQCESMGIAVR
;
A
#
# COMPACT_ATOMS: atom_id res chain seq x y z
N PRO A 1 37.91 44.02 52.41
CA PRO A 1 39.27 44.46 52.05
C PRO A 1 39.69 43.83 50.70
N SER A 2 39.44 44.49 49.56
CA SER A 2 40.38 45.43 48.89
C SER A 2 41.74 44.75 48.65
N THR A 3 42.17 44.47 47.42
CA THR A 3 42.68 45.43 46.39
C THR A 3 43.09 44.59 45.15
N ASP A 4 42.62 44.88 43.92
CA ASP A 4 43.26 45.73 42.88
C ASP A 4 44.51 45.09 42.21
N ILE A 5 44.84 45.20 40.91
CA ILE A 5 44.43 46.06 39.78
C ILE A 5 44.93 45.42 38.45
N ALA A 6 44.19 45.72 37.38
CA ALA A 6 44.45 45.80 35.93
C ALA A 6 45.68 45.13 35.26
N TYR A 7 45.50 44.68 34.01
CA TYR A 7 46.10 45.32 32.82
C TYR A 7 45.48 44.76 31.51
N GLN A 8 44.96 45.67 30.67
CA GLN A 8 44.57 45.41 29.28
C GLN A 8 45.80 45.07 28.43
N LYS A 9 45.66 44.16 27.45
CA LYS A 9 46.24 44.36 26.11
C LYS A 9 45.57 43.51 25.04
N ALA A 10 45.44 44.17 23.89
CA ALA A 10 44.67 43.81 22.72
C ALA A 10 45.31 42.69 21.86
N SER A 11 44.44 42.19 20.98
CA SER A 11 44.67 41.65 19.63
C SER A 11 45.06 40.17 19.49
N LYS A 12 44.13 39.39 18.92
CA LYS A 12 44.28 38.61 17.67
C LYS A 12 42.96 37.89 17.30
N PRO A 13 42.78 37.45 16.04
CA PRO A 13 41.55 37.65 15.28
C PRO A 13 40.46 36.60 15.56
N VAL A 14 39.22 37.04 15.31
CA VAL A 14 38.02 36.21 15.20
C VAL A 14 38.27 35.10 14.19
N ASN A 15 38.33 33.85 14.67
CA ASN A 15 38.22 32.67 13.82
C ASN A 15 36.81 32.10 13.98
N LYS A 16 35.93 32.46 13.05
CA LYS A 16 34.64 31.79 12.88
C LYS A 16 34.94 30.31 12.66
N LYS A 17 34.43 29.44 13.54
CA LYS A 17 34.30 28.01 13.23
C LYS A 17 33.41 27.88 12.01
N GLN A 18 34.01 27.82 10.82
CA GLN A 18 33.32 27.38 9.62
C GLN A 18 33.02 25.89 9.81
N SER A 19 31.76 25.61 10.11
CA SER A 19 31.23 24.29 10.36
C SER A 19 31.54 23.32 9.22
N ARG A 20 31.85 22.07 9.60
CA ARG A 20 32.02 20.89 8.74
C ARG A 20 30.72 20.44 8.03
N THR A 21 29.79 21.36 7.77
CA THR A 21 28.52 21.14 7.04
C THR A 21 28.57 21.65 5.59
N GLY A 22 29.76 21.73 4.98
CA GLY A 22 29.92 22.20 3.58
C GLY A 22 30.22 21.11 2.55
N MET A 23 30.58 19.89 2.97
CA MET A 23 31.10 18.86 2.05
C MET A 23 30.07 17.80 1.65
N LEU A 24 29.02 17.57 2.46
CA LEU A 24 27.94 16.64 2.09
C LEU A 24 26.89 17.25 1.13
N PHE A 25 26.76 18.58 1.07
CA PHE A 25 25.79 19.24 0.19
C PHE A 25 26.25 19.46 -1.26
N ARG A 26 27.50 19.09 -1.59
CA ARG A 26 28.01 19.20 -2.97
C ARG A 26 27.65 18.00 -3.86
N ASN A 27 27.35 16.84 -3.28
CA ASN A 27 26.97 15.65 -4.04
C ASN A 27 25.48 15.59 -4.43
N PHE A 28 24.62 16.38 -3.79
CA PHE A 28 23.20 16.42 -4.17
C PHE A 28 22.89 17.35 -5.36
N ARG A 29 23.78 18.32 -5.67
CA ARG A 29 23.62 19.21 -6.84
C ARG A 29 24.14 18.61 -8.15
N GLN A 30 25.12 17.71 -8.10
CA GLN A 30 25.59 17.02 -9.30
C GLN A 30 24.60 15.94 -9.78
N LEU A 31 23.94 15.23 -8.87
CA LEU A 31 22.94 14.20 -9.22
C LEU A 31 21.70 14.81 -9.91
N PHE A 32 21.27 16.00 -9.49
CA PHE A 32 20.17 16.74 -10.14
C PHE A 32 20.51 17.24 -11.55
N THR A 33 21.80 17.39 -11.87
CA THR A 33 22.25 17.85 -13.20
C THR A 33 22.31 16.71 -14.21
N VAL A 34 22.59 15.48 -13.76
CA VAL A 34 22.54 14.28 -14.60
C VAL A 34 21.10 13.93 -14.98
N PHE A 35 20.14 14.09 -14.06
CA PHE A 35 18.72 13.82 -14.35
C PHE A 35 18.06 14.83 -15.32
N LYS A 36 18.58 16.07 -15.40
CA LYS A 36 18.06 17.07 -16.34
C LYS A 36 18.62 16.96 -17.76
N LYS A 37 19.69 16.16 -17.97
CA LYS A 37 20.30 15.89 -19.29
C LYS A 37 19.77 14.65 -20.01
N ILE A 38 18.90 13.87 -19.36
CA ILE A 38 18.20 12.72 -19.97
C ILE A 38 16.77 13.13 -20.38
N SER A 39 16.62 14.36 -20.85
CA SER A 39 15.49 14.76 -21.68
C SER A 39 16.08 15.49 -22.86
N LEU A 40 15.89 14.89 -24.05
CA LEU A 40 16.00 15.42 -25.41
C LEU A 40 16.76 14.45 -26.33
N THR A 41 16.14 13.31 -26.61
CA THR A 41 16.15 12.73 -27.96
C THR A 41 14.71 12.73 -28.48
N PRO A 42 14.41 13.40 -29.60
CA PRO A 42 13.06 13.47 -30.14
C PRO A 42 12.88 12.35 -31.18
N SER A 43 12.85 11.08 -30.76
CA SER A 43 12.39 9.98 -31.64
C SER A 43 12.30 8.66 -30.87
N VAL A 44 11.39 8.57 -29.92
CA VAL A 44 10.50 7.40 -29.82
C VAL A 44 9.21 8.01 -29.29
N ALA A 45 8.35 8.46 -30.20
CA ALA A 45 6.94 8.53 -29.85
C ALA A 45 6.59 7.10 -29.43
N VAL A 46 6.57 6.84 -28.12
CA VAL A 46 5.86 5.69 -27.58
C VAL A 46 4.46 5.94 -28.09
N GLN A 47 4.13 5.26 -29.18
CA GLN A 47 2.79 5.16 -29.70
C GLN A 47 2.03 4.58 -28.51
N VAL A 48 1.40 5.45 -27.71
CA VAL A 48 0.30 5.08 -26.86
C VAL A 48 -0.69 4.56 -27.88
N ARG A 49 -0.59 3.26 -28.19
CA ARG A 49 -1.59 2.55 -28.96
C ARG A 49 -2.84 2.84 -28.17
N SER A 50 -3.69 3.70 -28.72
CA SER A 50 -5.08 3.84 -28.32
C SER A 50 -5.52 2.43 -28.00
N LEU A 51 -5.74 2.15 -26.71
CA LEU A 51 -6.22 0.84 -26.29
C LEU A 51 -7.55 0.70 -27.03
N SER A 52 -7.54 -0.04 -28.13
CA SER A 52 -8.74 -0.52 -28.77
C SER A 52 -9.59 -1.06 -27.64
N THR A 53 -10.78 -0.51 -27.43
CA THR A 53 -11.66 -0.89 -26.33
C THR A 53 -11.84 -2.40 -26.37
N ILE A 54 -11.05 -3.13 -25.58
CA ILE A 54 -11.19 -4.57 -25.45
C ILE A 54 -12.58 -4.72 -24.82
N ARG A 55 -13.52 -5.25 -25.60
CA ARG A 55 -14.85 -5.54 -25.08
C ARG A 55 -14.70 -6.69 -24.10
N MET A 56 -14.91 -6.41 -22.82
CA MET A 56 -14.97 -7.44 -21.79
C MET A 56 -16.18 -8.35 -22.04
N LYS A 57 -15.96 -9.66 -22.03
CA LYS A 57 -17.03 -10.67 -22.06
C LYS A 57 -17.64 -10.76 -20.67
N TYR A 58 -18.97 -10.68 -20.59
CA TYR A 58 -19.71 -11.03 -19.38
C TYR A 58 -19.94 -12.54 -19.38
N LEU A 59 -19.56 -13.21 -18.29
CA LEU A 59 -19.69 -14.66 -18.15
C LEU A 59 -21.06 -15.00 -17.54
N ASN A 60 -21.68 -16.07 -18.03
CA ASN A 60 -22.78 -16.70 -17.31
C ASN A 60 -22.25 -17.59 -16.17
N GLN A 61 -23.15 -18.13 -15.34
CA GLN A 61 -22.77 -18.94 -14.18
C GLN A 61 -21.92 -20.16 -14.55
N GLN A 62 -22.31 -20.91 -15.59
CA GLN A 62 -21.58 -22.11 -16.00
C GLN A 62 -20.19 -21.76 -16.52
N GLU A 63 -20.07 -20.68 -17.29
CA GLU A 63 -18.78 -20.21 -17.79
C GLU A 63 -17.84 -19.79 -16.66
N ALA A 64 -18.35 -19.08 -15.65
CA ALA A 64 -17.56 -18.71 -14.48
C ALA A 64 -17.07 -19.93 -13.68
N ILE A 65 -17.95 -20.93 -13.47
CA ILE A 65 -17.58 -22.19 -12.82
C ILE A 65 -16.48 -22.90 -13.61
N ASN A 66 -16.61 -22.99 -14.93
CA ASN A 66 -15.61 -23.67 -15.76
C ASN A 66 -14.24 -22.97 -15.68
N VAL A 67 -14.21 -21.63 -15.63
CA VAL A 67 -12.97 -20.86 -15.46
C VAL A 67 -12.33 -21.17 -14.10
N ASP A 68 -13.12 -21.18 -13.03
CA ASP A 68 -12.62 -21.55 -11.69
C ASP A 68 -12.07 -22.98 -11.67
N GLU A 69 -12.78 -23.93 -12.29
CA GLU A 69 -12.32 -25.32 -12.41
C GLU A 69 -11.00 -25.43 -13.19
N GLU A 70 -10.83 -24.68 -14.29
CA GLU A 70 -9.59 -24.63 -15.05
C GLU A 70 -8.44 -24.06 -14.20
N LEU A 71 -8.67 -22.97 -13.46
CA LEU A 71 -7.68 -22.34 -12.58
C LEU A 71 -7.17 -23.28 -11.49
N PHE A 72 -8.07 -24.03 -10.85
CA PHE A 72 -7.70 -24.97 -9.78
C PHE A 72 -7.08 -26.27 -10.34
N ASN A 73 -7.60 -26.79 -11.45
CA ASN A 73 -7.21 -28.11 -11.93
C ASN A 73 -6.10 -28.08 -12.97
N GLU A 74 -6.11 -27.16 -13.93
CA GLU A 74 -5.09 -27.11 -14.98
C GLU A 74 -3.91 -26.24 -14.55
N TYR A 75 -4.18 -25.02 -14.09
CA TYR A 75 -3.14 -24.07 -13.68
C TYR A 75 -2.65 -24.25 -12.25
N LYS A 76 -3.31 -25.12 -11.46
CA LYS A 76 -2.91 -25.50 -10.10
C LYS A 76 -2.81 -24.33 -9.12
N PHE A 77 -3.54 -23.24 -9.36
CA PHE A 77 -3.69 -22.22 -8.34
C PHE A 77 -4.41 -22.80 -7.13
N SER A 78 -3.99 -22.42 -5.94
CA SER A 78 -4.69 -22.80 -4.72
C SER A 78 -5.79 -21.78 -4.39
N VAL A 79 -6.80 -22.22 -3.64
CA VAL A 79 -7.94 -21.36 -3.24
C VAL A 79 -7.47 -20.15 -2.46
N ASP A 80 -6.54 -20.32 -1.52
CA ASP A 80 -5.97 -19.24 -0.72
C ASP A 80 -5.24 -18.19 -1.57
N GLN A 81 -4.52 -18.61 -2.62
CA GLN A 81 -3.86 -17.67 -3.54
C GLN A 81 -4.87 -16.81 -4.30
N LEU A 82 -5.89 -17.41 -4.90
CA LEU A 82 -6.88 -16.66 -5.67
C LEU A 82 -7.75 -15.78 -4.77
N MET A 83 -8.16 -16.30 -3.60
CA MET A 83 -8.92 -15.56 -2.58
C MET A 83 -8.14 -14.37 -2.05
N GLU A 84 -6.81 -14.52 -1.85
CA GLU A 84 -5.94 -13.42 -1.43
C GLU A 84 -5.95 -12.28 -2.45
N LEU A 85 -5.80 -12.62 -3.74
CA LEU A 85 -5.79 -11.65 -4.82
C LEU A 85 -7.17 -11.01 -5.03
N ALA A 86 -8.24 -11.79 -4.93
CA ALA A 86 -9.61 -11.31 -5.06
C ALA A 86 -9.95 -10.30 -3.95
N GLY A 87 -9.72 -10.65 -2.68
CA GLY A 87 -9.97 -9.74 -1.57
C GLY A 87 -9.10 -8.49 -1.59
N LEU A 88 -7.83 -8.59 -1.99
CA LEU A 88 -6.96 -7.42 -2.22
C LEU A 88 -7.54 -6.51 -3.32
N SER A 89 -8.00 -7.09 -4.43
CA SER A 89 -8.63 -6.34 -5.52
C SER A 89 -9.89 -5.62 -5.05
N CYS A 90 -10.73 -6.26 -4.24
CA CYS A 90 -11.89 -5.61 -3.62
C CYS A 90 -11.49 -4.43 -2.73
N ALA A 91 -10.45 -4.58 -1.90
CA ALA A 91 -9.96 -3.50 -1.04
C ALA A 91 -9.44 -2.30 -1.86
N HIS A 92 -8.67 -2.56 -2.94
CA HIS A 92 -8.23 -1.51 -3.85
C HIS A 92 -9.40 -0.80 -4.53
N ALA A 93 -10.38 -1.54 -5.05
CA ALA A 93 -11.56 -0.93 -5.67
C ALA A 93 -12.32 0.00 -4.71
N ILE A 94 -12.47 -0.42 -3.44
CA ILE A 94 -13.05 0.43 -2.39
C ILE A 94 -12.18 1.68 -2.17
N ASN A 95 -10.86 1.51 -2.05
CA ASN A 95 -9.94 2.62 -1.84
C ASN A 95 -9.97 3.62 -3.01
N ASP A 96 -10.06 3.14 -4.26
CA ASP A 96 -10.10 3.98 -5.45
C ASP A 96 -11.44 4.74 -5.57
N CYS A 97 -12.56 4.08 -5.24
CA CYS A 97 -13.88 4.70 -5.31
C CYS A 97 -14.12 5.74 -4.21
N TYR A 98 -13.58 5.51 -3.01
CA TYR A 98 -13.92 6.31 -1.83
C TYR A 98 -12.79 7.19 -1.32
N GLY A 99 -11.53 6.85 -1.63
CA GLY A 99 -10.32 7.55 -1.20
C GLY A 99 -10.02 7.42 0.30
N ALA A 100 -8.73 7.34 0.64
CA ALA A 100 -8.29 7.50 2.02
C ALA A 100 -8.43 8.98 2.44
N THR A 101 -9.09 9.22 3.57
CA THR A 101 -9.17 10.54 4.21
C THR A 101 -8.19 10.64 5.38
N VAL A 102 -7.98 11.86 5.89
CA VAL A 102 -7.16 12.10 7.09
C VAL A 102 -7.72 11.32 8.29
N GLU A 103 -9.05 11.26 8.40
CA GLU A 103 -9.73 10.41 9.37
C GLU A 103 -10.00 9.02 8.80
N LYS A 104 -9.86 7.99 9.64
CA LYS A 104 -10.16 6.60 9.27
C LYS A 104 -11.65 6.44 9.00
N ARG A 105 -11.99 5.89 7.83
CA ARG A 105 -13.37 5.60 7.47
C ARG A 105 -13.79 4.24 8.00
N LYS A 106 -14.96 4.20 8.63
CA LYS A 106 -15.57 2.96 9.12
C LYS A 106 -16.19 2.18 7.97
N VAL A 107 -15.95 0.87 7.94
CA VAL A 107 -16.48 -0.04 6.91
C VAL A 107 -17.07 -1.26 7.60
N LEU A 108 -18.29 -1.64 7.26
CA LEU A 108 -18.86 -2.93 7.67
C LEU A 108 -18.70 -3.93 6.52
N VAL A 109 -18.03 -5.04 6.78
CA VAL A 109 -17.85 -6.14 5.85
C VAL A 109 -18.74 -7.31 6.27
N CYS A 110 -19.72 -7.65 5.44
CA CYS A 110 -20.66 -8.74 5.71
C CYS A 110 -20.19 -10.02 5.01
N CYS A 111 -19.71 -10.99 5.77
CA CYS A 111 -19.19 -12.25 5.25
C CYS A 111 -20.23 -13.37 5.32
N GLY A 112 -20.44 -14.06 4.20
CA GLY A 112 -21.24 -15.29 4.13
C GLY A 112 -20.40 -16.55 4.39
N PRO A 113 -20.99 -17.75 4.45
CA PRO A 113 -20.28 -19.02 4.72
C PRO A 113 -19.41 -19.54 3.55
N GLY A 114 -19.50 -18.92 2.37
CA GLY A 114 -18.82 -19.39 1.16
C GLY A 114 -17.51 -18.65 0.86
N ASN A 115 -16.97 -18.89 -0.34
CA ASN A 115 -15.72 -18.26 -0.81
C ASN A 115 -15.79 -16.73 -0.76
N ASN A 116 -16.92 -16.12 -1.16
CA ASN A 116 -17.13 -14.67 -1.06
C ASN A 116 -16.98 -14.13 0.38
N GLY A 117 -17.28 -14.95 1.40
CA GLY A 117 -17.02 -14.57 2.78
C GLY A 117 -15.54 -14.56 3.13
N GLY A 118 -14.78 -15.49 2.55
CA GLY A 118 -13.32 -15.50 2.60
C GLY A 118 -12.72 -14.28 1.91
N ASP A 119 -13.19 -13.93 0.71
CA ASP A 119 -12.78 -12.71 0.00
C ASP A 119 -13.05 -11.46 0.85
N GLY A 120 -14.20 -11.43 1.55
CA GLY A 120 -14.55 -10.36 2.48
C GLY A 120 -13.59 -10.26 3.67
N LEU A 121 -13.20 -11.38 4.28
CA LEU A 121 -12.20 -11.40 5.35
C LEU A 121 -10.84 -10.88 4.87
N VAL A 122 -10.40 -11.31 3.68
CA VAL A 122 -9.18 -10.81 3.04
C VAL A 122 -9.27 -9.30 2.77
N ALA A 123 -10.39 -8.84 2.20
CA ALA A 123 -10.61 -7.43 1.92
C ALA A 123 -10.59 -6.59 3.21
N ALA A 124 -11.23 -7.07 4.29
CA ALA A 124 -11.23 -6.39 5.58
C ALA A 124 -9.81 -6.14 6.10
N ARG A 125 -8.93 -7.14 6.06
CA ARG A 125 -7.55 -6.94 6.53
C ARG A 125 -6.72 -6.03 5.64
N HIS A 126 -6.92 -6.04 4.32
CA HIS A 126 -6.26 -5.08 3.43
C HIS A 126 -6.75 -3.65 3.63
N LEU A 127 -8.04 -3.46 3.92
CA LEU A 127 -8.61 -2.15 4.23
C LEU A 127 -7.95 -1.51 5.47
N VAL A 128 -7.56 -2.29 6.49
CA VAL A 128 -6.76 -1.78 7.62
C VAL A 128 -5.45 -1.16 7.14
N LEU A 129 -4.74 -1.84 6.23
CA LEU A 129 -3.47 -1.35 5.67
C LEU A 129 -3.64 -0.09 4.82
N MET A 130 -4.84 0.13 4.28
CA MET A 130 -5.23 1.31 3.49
C MET A 130 -5.83 2.43 4.35
N ASN A 131 -5.62 2.42 5.67
CA ASN A 131 -6.09 3.42 6.62
C ASN A 131 -7.62 3.50 6.78
N TYR A 132 -8.32 2.36 6.65
CA TYR A 132 -9.72 2.22 7.04
C TYR A 132 -9.86 1.60 8.45
N GLU A 133 -11.09 1.64 8.97
CA GLU A 133 -11.50 1.01 10.23
C GLU A 133 -12.62 -0.01 9.94
N PRO A 134 -12.27 -1.23 9.50
CA PRO A 134 -13.26 -2.26 9.18
C PRO A 134 -13.81 -2.96 10.42
N TYR A 135 -15.05 -3.41 10.31
CA TYR A 135 -15.77 -4.29 11.22
C TYR A 135 -16.31 -5.45 10.38
N VAL A 136 -16.21 -6.68 10.87
CA VAL A 136 -16.70 -7.85 10.15
C VAL A 136 -17.94 -8.40 10.85
N TYR A 137 -18.99 -8.63 10.08
CA TYR A 137 -20.14 -9.44 10.48
C TYR A 137 -20.09 -10.78 9.74
N TYR A 138 -19.85 -11.88 10.46
CA TYR A 138 -19.69 -13.23 9.95
C TYR A 138 -20.55 -14.24 10.73
N PRO A 139 -21.88 -14.25 10.53
CA PRO A 139 -22.82 -14.97 11.37
C PRO A 139 -22.80 -16.50 11.20
N LYS A 140 -22.41 -16.98 10.01
CA LYS A 140 -22.30 -18.41 9.72
C LYS A 140 -20.88 -18.75 9.31
N ARG A 141 -20.08 -19.14 10.30
CA ARG A 141 -18.64 -19.38 10.15
C ARG A 141 -18.37 -20.76 9.56
N THR A 142 -17.37 -20.83 8.70
CA THR A 142 -16.93 -22.07 8.06
C THR A 142 -15.76 -22.65 8.83
N GLU A 143 -15.86 -23.93 9.22
CA GLU A 143 -14.88 -24.60 10.08
C GLU A 143 -13.61 -25.07 9.34
N LYS A 144 -13.56 -24.88 8.02
CA LYS A 144 -12.36 -25.20 7.24
C LYS A 144 -11.20 -24.30 7.69
N VAL A 145 -10.02 -24.90 7.84
CA VAL A 145 -8.79 -24.26 8.32
C VAL A 145 -8.50 -22.92 7.64
N LEU A 146 -8.70 -22.82 6.33
CA LEU A 146 -8.52 -21.56 5.60
C LEU A 146 -9.33 -20.40 6.20
N PHE A 147 -10.62 -20.60 6.46
CA PHE A 147 -11.51 -19.55 6.96
C PHE A 147 -11.23 -19.23 8.43
N VAL A 148 -10.91 -20.24 9.24
CA VAL A 148 -10.45 -20.07 10.62
C VAL A 148 -9.19 -19.20 10.66
N ASN A 149 -8.23 -19.48 9.78
CA ASN A 149 -6.99 -18.70 9.67
C ASN A 149 -7.25 -17.27 9.20
N LEU A 150 -8.12 -17.06 8.21
CA LEU A 150 -8.48 -15.72 7.74
C LEU A 150 -9.17 -14.88 8.82
N GLN A 151 -10.07 -15.49 9.59
CA GLN A 151 -10.69 -14.84 10.74
C GLN A 151 -9.63 -14.45 11.78
N HIS A 152 -8.73 -15.39 12.13
CA HIS A 152 -7.66 -15.13 13.09
C HIS A 152 -6.72 -14.00 12.65
N GLN A 153 -6.41 -13.91 11.36
CA GLN A 153 -5.63 -12.80 10.79
C GLN A 153 -6.35 -11.45 10.97
N CYS A 154 -7.66 -11.41 10.71
CA CYS A 154 -8.45 -10.19 10.94
C CYS A 154 -8.43 -9.76 12.40
N GLU A 155 -8.68 -10.69 13.32
CA GLU A 155 -8.67 -10.44 14.76
C GLU A 155 -7.28 -9.97 15.24
N SER A 156 -6.21 -10.57 14.71
CA SER A 156 -4.82 -10.19 15.01
C SER A 156 -4.47 -8.77 14.52
N MET A 157 -5.19 -8.26 13.52
CA MET A 157 -5.06 -6.88 13.05
C MET A 157 -6.01 -5.91 13.77
N GLY A 158 -6.65 -6.35 14.85
CA GLY A 158 -7.55 -5.53 15.67
C GLY A 158 -8.95 -5.34 15.07
N ILE A 159 -9.32 -6.14 14.07
CA ILE A 159 -10.66 -6.08 13.45
C ILE A 159 -11.63 -6.86 14.33
N ALA A 160 -12.74 -6.22 14.71
CA ALA A 160 -13.82 -6.91 15.40
C ALA A 160 -14.57 -7.82 14.41
N VAL A 161 -14.56 -9.13 14.67
CA VAL A 161 -15.33 -10.13 13.90
C VAL A 161 -16.48 -10.66 14.76
N ARG A 162 -17.71 -10.37 14.35
CA ARG A 162 -18.94 -10.79 15.05
C ARG A 162 -19.70 -11.83 14.25
#